data_AF-A0A3B8J741-F1
#
_entry.id   AF-A0A3B8J741-F1
#
_cell.length_a   1.000
_cell.length_b   1.000
_cell.length_c   1.000
_cell.angle_alpha   90.00
_cell.angle_beta   90.00
_cell.angle_gamma   90.00
#
_symmetry.space_group_name_H-M   'P 1'
#
loop_
_entity.id
_entity.type
_entity.pdbx_description
1 polymer ?
#
loop_
_entity_poly.entity_id
_entity_poly.type
_entity_poly.pdbx_seq_one_letter_code
_entity_poly.pdbx_strand_id
1 'polypeptide(L)'
;MVPAGYFKKYVILEELDTGFGIGGAPEGFARFEGNRNGITLTLQIRRLREGTAPYTIILIYEKNNELGVLRAGSLDAGRMNGIFRRNLDYGAIHSLGMDPANIKYILIAAEHRERIFLPMVGICGRSGVWDESIRQRLLKKESGKIEKAEKENILSIENYKSTSEKPGEDQGGSDKNKIDTLSLERKLKEMFENIEPFLNPRHDYAWYKINDLAKLSNILFACNMKIPLFANPKILVGLFKYRHLIAGIYRSDRSRMNYFVLGIPAKDDSDGKPFEKICRWVGMSNPEYGDMSGYWLVYINLANGEFAS
;
A
#
# COMPACT_ATOMS: atom_id res chain seq x y z
N MET A 1 30.15 28.17 -13.79
CA MET A 1 29.06 28.43 -12.82
C MET A 1 27.78 28.63 -13.63
N VAL A 2 26.95 27.59 -13.75
CA VAL A 2 25.73 27.65 -14.59
C VAL A 2 24.64 28.38 -13.80
N PRO A 3 23.92 29.37 -14.35
CA PRO A 3 22.85 30.05 -13.63
C PRO A 3 21.75 29.03 -13.31
N ALA A 4 21.42 28.87 -12.03
CA ALA A 4 20.33 28.00 -11.58
C ALA A 4 18.99 28.57 -12.08
N GLY A 5 18.65 28.23 -13.32
CA GLY A 5 17.52 28.78 -14.05
C GLY A 5 16.20 28.28 -13.48
N TYR A 6 15.34 29.22 -13.10
CA TYR A 6 13.92 28.96 -12.96
C TYR A 6 13.40 28.43 -14.30
N PHE A 7 12.72 27.29 -14.28
CA PHE A 7 12.08 26.76 -15.48
C PHE A 7 10.58 26.62 -15.26
N LYS A 8 9.82 26.81 -16.34
CA LYS A 8 8.37 26.65 -16.36
C LYS A 8 7.98 25.93 -17.64
N LYS A 9 7.19 24.85 -17.51
CA LYS A 9 6.75 24.03 -18.63
C LYS A 9 5.27 23.69 -18.47
N TYR A 10 4.52 23.88 -19.53
CA TYR A 10 3.13 23.47 -19.62
C TYR A 10 3.00 22.27 -20.55
N VAL A 11 2.14 21.34 -20.18
CA VAL A 11 1.87 20.11 -20.92
C VAL A 11 0.37 19.95 -20.99
N ILE A 12 -0.18 19.84 -22.19
CA ILE A 12 -1.60 19.57 -22.39
C ILE A 12 -1.83 18.07 -22.11
N LEU A 13 -2.91 17.76 -21.40
CA LEU A 13 -3.35 16.40 -21.14
C LEU A 13 -4.47 16.08 -22.13
N GLU A 14 -4.25 15.03 -22.91
CA GLU A 14 -5.18 14.54 -23.94
C GLU A 14 -5.80 13.23 -23.49
N GLU A 15 -7.02 12.95 -23.94
CA GLU A 15 -7.68 11.66 -23.72
C GLU A 15 -6.87 10.55 -24.42
N LEU A 16 -6.57 9.49 -23.68
CA LEU A 16 -5.87 8.32 -24.22
C LEU A 16 -6.79 7.10 -24.24
N ASP A 17 -7.43 6.78 -23.10
CA ASP A 17 -8.49 5.78 -23.03
C ASP A 17 -9.85 6.45 -23.05
N THR A 18 -10.72 6.02 -23.97
CA THR A 18 -12.08 6.54 -24.09
C THR A 18 -12.99 6.04 -22.97
N GLY A 19 -14.08 6.78 -22.70
CA GLY A 19 -15.12 6.40 -21.75
C GLY A 19 -14.93 6.94 -20.32
N PHE A 20 -13.84 7.65 -20.08
CA PHE A 20 -13.54 8.31 -18.80
C PHE A 20 -14.02 9.77 -18.76
N GLY A 21 -14.63 10.27 -19.82
CA GLY A 21 -15.23 11.59 -19.88
C GLY A 21 -16.63 11.70 -19.27
N ILE A 22 -16.99 12.91 -18.79
CA ILE A 22 -18.37 13.34 -18.49
C ILE A 22 -18.70 14.55 -19.37
N GLY A 23 -19.73 14.44 -20.21
CA GLY A 23 -20.14 15.52 -21.10
C GLY A 23 -19.16 15.82 -22.24
N GLY A 24 -18.24 14.89 -22.52
CA GLY A 24 -17.23 14.97 -23.57
C GLY A 24 -15.88 14.39 -23.11
N ALA A 25 -14.87 14.42 -23.99
CA ALA A 25 -13.52 13.99 -23.67
C ALA A 25 -12.95 14.77 -22.46
N PRO A 26 -12.27 14.10 -21.52
CA PRO A 26 -11.57 14.78 -20.44
C PRO A 26 -10.46 15.66 -21.00
N GLU A 27 -10.24 16.81 -20.37
CA GLU A 27 -9.22 17.77 -20.81
C GLU A 27 -8.50 18.35 -19.61
N GLY A 28 -7.24 18.74 -19.79
CA GLY A 28 -6.51 19.35 -18.70
C GLY A 28 -5.13 19.80 -19.11
N PHE A 29 -4.40 20.35 -18.16
CA PHE A 29 -3.00 20.65 -18.34
C PHE A 29 -2.23 20.38 -17.06
N ALA A 30 -0.97 20.04 -17.24
CA ALA A 30 0.03 20.01 -16.20
C ALA A 30 0.98 21.20 -16.34
N ARG A 31 1.39 21.74 -15.21
CA ARG A 31 2.39 22.79 -15.09
C ARG A 31 3.52 22.29 -14.21
N PHE A 32 4.72 22.28 -14.76
CA PHE A 32 5.95 22.11 -14.00
C PHE A 32 6.60 23.47 -13.77
N GLU A 33 6.97 23.73 -12.52
CA GLU A 33 7.75 24.90 -12.12
C GLU A 33 8.95 24.41 -11.32
N GLY A 34 10.16 24.68 -11.79
CA GLY A 34 11.36 24.36 -11.02
C GLY A 34 12.12 25.57 -10.56
N ASN A 35 12.75 25.37 -9.41
CA ASN A 35 13.61 26.33 -8.76
C ASN A 35 14.76 25.56 -8.08
N ARG A 36 15.56 26.27 -7.27
CA ARG A 36 16.69 25.68 -6.53
C ARG A 36 16.28 24.58 -5.54
N ASN A 37 15.02 24.54 -5.13
CA ASN A 37 14.52 23.63 -4.11
C ASN A 37 13.85 22.38 -4.71
N GLY A 38 13.71 22.30 -6.04
CA GLY A 38 13.13 21.17 -6.75
C GLY A 38 12.08 21.56 -7.77
N ILE A 39 11.08 20.70 -7.98
CA ILE A 39 10.04 20.82 -9.00
C ILE A 39 8.66 20.78 -8.33
N THR A 40 7.83 21.76 -8.65
CA THR A 40 6.40 21.75 -8.36
C THR A 40 5.64 21.28 -9.59
N LEU A 41 4.89 20.18 -9.45
CA LEU A 41 3.93 19.70 -10.42
C LEU A 41 2.53 20.12 -9.99
N THR A 42 1.81 20.84 -10.86
CA THR A 42 0.39 21.18 -10.69
C THR A 42 -0.40 20.61 -11.86
N LEU A 43 -1.53 19.95 -11.61
CA LEU A 43 -2.47 19.53 -12.65
C LEU A 43 -3.82 20.18 -12.42
N GLN A 44 -4.48 20.56 -13.52
CA GLN A 44 -5.88 20.95 -13.55
C GLN A 44 -6.56 20.16 -14.65
N ILE A 45 -7.56 19.38 -14.28
CA ILE A 45 -8.28 18.46 -15.16
C ILE A 45 -9.76 18.75 -15.04
N ARG A 46 -10.46 18.70 -16.17
CA ARG A 46 -11.91 18.86 -16.27
C ARG A 46 -12.52 17.68 -17.00
N ARG A 47 -13.80 17.45 -16.73
CA ARG A 47 -14.62 16.44 -17.43
C ARG A 47 -14.10 15.01 -17.25
N LEU A 48 -13.17 14.77 -16.32
CA LEU A 48 -12.76 13.43 -15.93
C LEU A 48 -13.82 12.85 -14.99
N ARG A 49 -14.31 11.67 -15.34
CA ARG A 49 -15.31 10.93 -14.58
C ARG A 49 -14.75 10.53 -13.24
N GLU A 50 -15.54 10.63 -12.19
CA GLU A 50 -15.19 10.07 -10.90
C GLU A 50 -15.07 8.53 -11.01
N GLY A 51 -13.90 8.01 -10.66
CA GLY A 51 -13.66 6.57 -10.62
C GLY A 51 -14.19 5.95 -9.33
N THR A 52 -14.23 4.62 -9.27
CA THR A 52 -14.48 3.89 -8.00
C THR A 52 -13.34 4.03 -6.99
N ALA A 53 -12.20 4.54 -7.45
CA ALA A 53 -11.02 4.87 -6.67
C ALA A 53 -10.38 6.15 -7.25
N PRO A 54 -9.55 6.87 -6.47
CA PRO A 54 -8.78 8.00 -6.97
C PRO A 54 -7.87 7.62 -8.14
N TYR A 55 -7.67 8.54 -9.08
CA TYR A 55 -6.71 8.33 -10.16
C TYR A 55 -5.27 8.48 -9.65
N THR A 56 -4.34 7.70 -10.16
CA THR A 56 -2.91 7.85 -9.88
C THR A 56 -2.25 8.75 -10.91
N ILE A 57 -1.48 9.74 -10.44
CA ILE A 57 -0.61 10.56 -11.28
C ILE A 57 0.74 9.87 -11.43
N ILE A 58 1.12 9.53 -12.66
CA ILE A 58 2.38 8.83 -12.95
C ILE A 58 3.27 9.70 -13.86
N LEU A 59 4.52 9.90 -13.48
CA LEU A 59 5.54 10.50 -14.32
C LEU A 59 6.42 9.41 -14.93
N ILE A 60 6.57 9.46 -16.24
CA ILE A 60 7.51 8.62 -16.98
C ILE A 60 8.67 9.51 -17.41
N TYR A 61 9.88 9.13 -17.03
CA TYR A 61 11.09 9.89 -17.29
C TYR A 61 12.20 8.98 -17.80
N GLU A 62 13.18 9.56 -18.49
CA GLU A 62 14.32 8.82 -19.01
C GLU A 62 15.57 9.08 -18.19
N LYS A 63 16.23 8.01 -17.75
CA LYS A 63 17.50 8.07 -17.03
C LYS A 63 18.43 7.00 -17.60
N ASN A 64 19.62 7.40 -18.04
CA ASN A 64 20.64 6.47 -18.56
C ASN A 64 20.10 5.55 -19.66
N ASN A 65 19.26 6.08 -20.57
CA ASN A 65 18.60 5.33 -21.64
C ASN A 65 17.57 4.28 -21.17
N GLU A 66 17.16 4.34 -19.90
CA GLU A 66 16.09 3.53 -19.32
C GLU A 66 14.89 4.39 -18.89
N LEU A 67 13.71 3.78 -18.85
CA LEU A 67 12.49 4.45 -18.40
C LEU A 67 12.30 4.29 -16.88
N GLY A 68 12.33 5.43 -16.19
CA GLY A 68 11.90 5.59 -14.81
C GLY A 68 10.39 5.81 -14.71
N VAL A 69 9.81 5.35 -13.59
CA VAL A 69 8.38 5.50 -13.27
C VAL A 69 8.26 6.05 -11.87
N LEU A 70 7.63 7.21 -11.72
CA LEU A 70 7.33 7.82 -10.43
C LEU A 70 5.81 7.97 -10.28
N ARG A 71 5.21 7.30 -9.30
CA ARG A 71 3.83 7.56 -8.88
C ARG A 71 3.84 8.79 -7.96
N ALA A 72 3.41 9.93 -8.50
CA ALA A 72 3.54 11.23 -7.87
C ALA A 72 2.49 11.49 -6.79
N GLY A 73 1.34 10.80 -6.87
CA GLY A 73 0.26 10.85 -5.89
C GLY A 73 -1.10 10.54 -6.50
N SER A 74 -2.16 10.73 -5.72
CA SER A 74 -3.54 10.47 -6.13
C SER A 74 -4.28 11.78 -6.49
N LEU A 75 -5.18 11.70 -7.45
CA LEU A 75 -6.06 12.77 -7.92
C LEU A 75 -7.52 12.34 -7.75
N ASP A 76 -8.24 13.08 -6.93
CA ASP A 76 -9.69 12.97 -6.83
C ASP A 76 -10.34 13.85 -7.89
N ALA A 77 -11.16 13.25 -8.76
CA ALA A 77 -11.86 13.95 -9.84
C ALA A 77 -13.20 14.56 -9.39
N GLY A 78 -13.32 14.90 -8.09
CA GLY A 78 -14.58 15.32 -7.48
C GLY A 78 -15.23 16.50 -8.20
N ARG A 79 -16.56 16.42 -8.41
CA ARG A 79 -17.39 17.49 -9.03
C ARG A 79 -16.84 18.03 -10.35
N MET A 80 -16.41 17.13 -11.25
CA MET A 80 -15.97 17.40 -12.63
C MET A 80 -14.63 18.13 -12.79
N ASN A 81 -13.99 18.59 -11.70
CA ASN A 81 -12.74 19.34 -11.74
C ASN A 81 -11.71 18.71 -10.78
N GLY A 82 -10.69 18.07 -11.34
CA GLY A 82 -9.56 17.54 -10.58
C GLY A 82 -8.43 18.55 -10.47
N ILE A 83 -7.97 18.83 -9.25
CA ILE A 83 -6.76 19.64 -9.01
C ILE A 83 -5.77 18.80 -8.23
N PHE A 84 -4.54 18.74 -8.70
CA PHE A 84 -3.44 18.07 -8.01
C PHE A 84 -2.25 19.00 -7.90
N ARG A 85 -1.57 18.97 -6.76
CA ARG A 85 -0.28 19.65 -6.57
C ARG A 85 0.67 18.76 -5.79
N ARG A 86 1.88 18.60 -6.32
CA ARG A 86 2.97 17.87 -5.67
C ARG A 86 4.26 18.65 -5.79
N ASN A 87 4.98 18.76 -4.68
CA ASN A 87 6.34 19.25 -4.66
C ASN A 87 7.30 18.04 -4.60
N LEU A 88 8.24 17.99 -5.53
CA LEU A 88 9.37 17.07 -5.53
C LEU A 88 10.59 17.90 -5.13
N ASP A 89 11.14 17.63 -3.95
CA ASP A 89 12.34 18.34 -3.50
C ASP A 89 13.59 17.94 -4.30
N TYR A 90 14.63 18.76 -4.20
CA TYR A 90 15.89 18.53 -4.92
C TYR A 90 16.51 17.15 -4.61
N GLY A 91 16.42 16.67 -3.36
CA GLY A 91 16.97 15.37 -2.97
C GLY A 91 16.22 14.20 -3.62
N ALA A 92 14.90 14.26 -3.66
CA ALA A 92 14.04 13.29 -4.34
C ALA A 92 14.30 13.26 -5.85
N ILE A 93 14.45 14.42 -6.48
CA ILE A 93 14.73 14.54 -7.92
C ILE A 93 16.11 13.94 -8.24
N HIS A 94 17.14 14.33 -7.47
CA HIS A 94 18.51 13.89 -7.70
C HIS A 94 18.69 12.39 -7.45
N SER A 95 18.11 11.85 -6.38
CA SER A 95 18.16 10.40 -6.10
C SER A 95 17.50 9.58 -7.20
N LEU A 96 16.39 10.07 -7.76
CA LEU A 96 15.71 9.44 -8.89
C LEU A 96 16.46 9.64 -10.21
N GLY A 97 17.44 10.56 -10.29
CA GLY A 97 18.09 11.02 -11.53
C GLY A 97 17.08 11.60 -12.52
N MET A 98 16.03 12.21 -11.99
CA MET A 98 15.00 12.87 -12.78
C MET A 98 15.47 14.28 -13.10
N ASP A 99 15.18 14.75 -14.31
CA ASP A 99 15.37 16.12 -14.74
C ASP A 99 14.10 16.58 -15.48
N PRO A 100 13.62 17.81 -15.30
CA PRO A 100 12.44 18.29 -16.02
C PRO A 100 12.48 18.11 -17.54
N ALA A 101 13.66 18.19 -18.14
CA ALA A 101 13.87 17.97 -19.56
C ALA A 101 13.76 16.50 -19.96
N ASN A 102 14.00 15.56 -19.03
CA ASN A 102 13.94 14.11 -19.28
C ASN A 102 12.59 13.47 -18.95
N ILE A 103 11.63 14.22 -18.40
CA ILE A 103 10.25 13.76 -18.24
C ILE A 103 9.64 13.63 -19.63
N LYS A 104 9.22 12.42 -20.00
CA LYS A 104 8.61 12.08 -21.30
C LYS A 104 7.08 12.16 -21.26
N TYR A 105 6.47 11.58 -20.23
CA TYR A 105 5.01 11.52 -20.11
C TYR A 105 4.53 11.83 -18.69
N ILE A 106 3.33 12.38 -18.63
CA ILE A 106 2.48 12.44 -17.43
C ILE A 106 1.26 11.60 -17.73
N LEU A 107 0.90 10.68 -16.85
CA LEU A 107 -0.24 9.80 -17.03
C LEU A 107 -1.22 10.00 -15.88
N ILE A 108 -2.50 10.00 -16.23
CA ILE A 108 -3.61 9.84 -15.30
C ILE A 108 -4.08 8.41 -15.44
N ALA A 109 -3.88 7.61 -14.39
CA ALA A 109 -4.14 6.18 -14.41
C ALA A 109 -5.28 5.81 -13.45
N ALA A 110 -6.22 4.98 -13.89
CA ALA A 110 -7.08 4.23 -13.00
C ALA A 110 -6.46 2.84 -12.80
N GLU A 111 -5.80 2.64 -11.66
CA GLU A 111 -5.12 1.40 -11.32
C GLU A 111 -6.10 0.45 -10.59
N HIS A 112 -6.41 -0.69 -11.21
CA HIS A 112 -7.11 -1.83 -10.59
C HIS A 112 -6.17 -3.02 -10.47
N ARG A 113 -6.52 -4.01 -9.64
CA ARG A 113 -5.67 -5.18 -9.30
C ARG A 113 -5.10 -5.94 -10.50
N GLU A 114 -5.81 -5.97 -11.63
CA GLU A 114 -5.41 -6.74 -12.83
C GLU A 114 -5.35 -5.88 -14.10
N ARG A 115 -5.71 -4.60 -14.00
CA ARG A 115 -5.84 -3.74 -15.17
C ARG A 115 -5.54 -2.30 -14.82
N ILE A 116 -4.75 -1.67 -15.67
CA ILE A 116 -4.48 -0.24 -15.62
C ILE A 116 -5.14 0.38 -16.85
N PHE A 117 -6.06 1.31 -16.59
CA PHE A 117 -6.56 2.22 -17.62
C PHE A 117 -5.79 3.52 -17.53
N LEU A 118 -5.52 4.13 -18.67
CA LEU A 118 -4.83 5.41 -18.79
C LEU A 118 -5.79 6.43 -19.41
N PRO A 119 -6.75 6.97 -18.65
CA PRO A 119 -7.67 8.00 -19.12
C PRO A 119 -7.02 9.14 -19.89
N MET A 120 -5.86 9.64 -19.41
CA MET A 120 -5.22 10.79 -20.02
C MET A 120 -3.69 10.67 -20.03
N VAL A 121 -3.08 11.28 -21.05
CA VAL A 121 -1.64 11.42 -21.21
C VAL A 121 -1.26 12.86 -21.52
N GLY A 122 -0.17 13.33 -20.91
CA GLY A 122 0.52 14.55 -21.30
C GLY A 122 1.88 14.21 -21.88
N ILE A 123 2.13 14.63 -23.11
CA ILE A 123 3.40 14.40 -23.80
C ILE A 123 4.31 15.61 -23.57
N CYS A 124 5.41 15.38 -22.87
CA CYS A 124 6.32 16.45 -22.47
C CYS A 124 7.34 16.82 -23.55
N GLY A 125 7.51 15.99 -24.59
CA GLY A 125 8.42 16.23 -25.71
C GLY A 125 7.77 17.02 -26.86
N ARG A 126 8.56 17.79 -27.63
CA ARG A 126 8.04 18.66 -28.71
C ARG A 126 7.44 17.93 -29.91
N SER A 127 7.73 16.64 -30.09
CA SER A 127 7.28 15.83 -31.24
C SER A 127 6.96 14.39 -30.83
N GLY A 128 6.67 14.15 -29.55
CA GLY A 128 6.40 12.81 -29.05
C GLY A 128 4.99 12.35 -29.44
N VAL A 129 4.85 11.06 -29.73
CA VAL A 129 3.57 10.36 -29.75
C VAL A 129 3.51 9.43 -28.53
N TRP A 130 2.31 9.01 -28.13
CA TRP A 130 2.17 8.00 -27.09
C TRP A 130 2.80 6.67 -27.52
N ASP A 131 3.64 6.09 -26.65
CA ASP A 131 4.27 4.78 -26.86
C ASP A 131 3.56 3.71 -26.01
N GLU A 132 2.78 2.86 -26.69
CA GLU A 132 1.98 1.81 -26.05
C GLU A 132 2.81 0.76 -25.30
N SER A 133 4.10 0.63 -25.63
CA SER A 133 5.01 -0.28 -24.90
C SER A 133 5.18 0.16 -23.43
N ILE A 134 4.96 1.43 -23.12
CA ILE A 134 4.99 1.96 -21.76
C ILE A 134 3.84 1.40 -20.93
N ARG A 135 2.63 1.28 -21.51
CA ARG A 135 1.49 0.64 -20.83
C ARG A 135 1.85 -0.78 -20.40
N GLN A 136 2.45 -1.55 -21.32
CA GLN A 136 2.88 -2.92 -21.04
C GLN A 136 3.94 -3.00 -19.93
N ARG A 137 4.86 -2.02 -19.87
CA ARG A 137 5.86 -1.93 -18.80
C ARG A 137 5.24 -1.57 -17.45
N LEU A 138 4.20 -0.72 -17.42
CA LEU A 138 3.47 -0.41 -16.18
C LEU A 138 2.81 -1.65 -15.57
N LEU A 139 2.25 -2.52 -16.43
CA LEU A 139 1.65 -3.81 -16.04
C LEU A 139 2.71 -4.83 -15.59
N LYS A 140 3.81 -4.99 -16.34
CA LYS A 140 4.88 -5.97 -16.03
C LYS A 140 5.70 -5.64 -14.78
N LYS A 141 5.76 -4.38 -14.35
CA LYS A 141 6.51 -3.99 -13.13
C LYS A 141 5.80 -4.46 -11.85
N GLU A 142 4.54 -4.90 -11.93
CA GLU A 142 3.84 -5.60 -10.85
C GLU A 142 4.22 -7.09 -10.82
N SER A 143 4.29 -7.79 -11.96
CA SER A 143 4.72 -9.21 -11.99
C SER A 143 6.22 -9.41 -11.71
N GLY A 144 7.09 -8.53 -12.22
CA GLY A 144 8.55 -8.62 -12.00
C GLY A 144 9.00 -8.24 -10.59
N LYS A 145 8.20 -7.49 -9.82
CA LYS A 145 8.43 -7.23 -8.39
C LYS A 145 8.06 -8.46 -7.54
N ILE A 146 7.04 -9.20 -7.94
CA ILE A 146 6.65 -10.46 -7.31
C ILE A 146 7.73 -11.52 -7.57
N GLU A 147 8.20 -11.67 -8.82
CA GLU A 147 9.25 -12.65 -9.15
C GLU A 147 10.64 -12.32 -8.59
N LYS A 148 11.05 -11.04 -8.49
CA LYS A 148 12.32 -10.68 -7.84
C LYS A 148 12.25 -10.83 -6.31
N ALA A 149 11.13 -10.47 -5.69
CA ALA A 149 10.91 -10.70 -4.26
C ALA A 149 10.82 -12.20 -3.94
N GLU A 150 10.30 -13.04 -4.85
CA GLU A 150 10.29 -14.49 -4.71
C GLU A 150 11.69 -15.10 -4.92
N LYS A 151 12.46 -14.66 -5.92
CA LYS A 151 13.82 -15.19 -6.16
C LYS A 151 14.83 -14.75 -5.09
N GLU A 152 14.77 -13.50 -4.62
CA GLU A 152 15.58 -13.02 -3.49
C GLU A 152 15.17 -13.70 -2.15
N ASN A 153 13.88 -14.06 -2.00
CA ASN A 153 13.44 -14.90 -0.88
C ASN A 153 13.91 -16.36 -1.01
N ILE A 154 13.94 -16.97 -2.20
CA ILE A 154 14.42 -18.35 -2.38
C ILE A 154 15.93 -18.47 -2.11
N LEU A 155 16.74 -17.51 -2.57
CA LEU A 155 18.18 -17.44 -2.32
C LEU A 155 18.53 -17.22 -0.84
N SER A 156 17.69 -16.47 -0.10
CA SER A 156 17.85 -16.34 1.35
C SER A 156 17.36 -17.60 2.08
N ILE A 157 16.35 -18.32 1.58
CA ILE A 157 15.88 -19.61 2.13
C ILE A 157 16.92 -20.73 2.00
N GLU A 158 17.70 -20.79 0.91
CA GLU A 158 18.72 -21.83 0.73
C GLU A 158 19.93 -21.67 1.65
N ASN A 159 20.30 -20.42 2.01
CA ASN A 159 21.39 -20.18 2.95
C ASN A 159 21.06 -20.52 4.41
N TYR A 160 19.76 -20.65 4.76
CA TYR A 160 19.32 -21.13 6.07
C TYR A 160 19.16 -22.66 6.16
N LYS A 161 19.25 -23.39 5.03
CA LYS A 161 19.18 -24.87 5.02
C LYS A 161 20.48 -25.56 5.43
N SER A 162 21.56 -24.81 5.65
CA SER A 162 22.88 -25.35 5.97
C SER A 162 23.30 -25.10 7.41
N THR A 163 22.39 -25.12 8.38
CA THR A 163 22.76 -25.38 9.80
C THR A 163 21.56 -25.88 10.59
N SER A 164 21.30 -27.19 10.53
CA SER A 164 20.91 -27.99 11.69
C SER A 164 20.89 -29.47 11.30
N GLU A 165 21.68 -30.23 12.04
CA GLU A 165 21.85 -31.68 11.92
C GLU A 165 20.57 -32.44 12.31
N LYS A 166 20.45 -33.66 11.76
CA LYS A 166 19.36 -34.65 11.89
C LYS A 166 19.33 -35.34 13.29
N PRO A 167 18.54 -36.42 13.51
CA PRO A 167 17.08 -36.47 13.66
C PRO A 167 16.66 -37.20 14.96
N GLY A 168 15.46 -36.92 15.48
CA GLY A 168 14.80 -37.76 16.49
C GLY A 168 13.43 -38.19 15.98
N GLU A 169 13.29 -39.48 15.65
CA GLU A 169 12.00 -40.15 15.45
C GLU A 169 11.24 -40.19 16.78
N ASP A 170 9.97 -39.76 16.82
CA ASP A 170 8.87 -40.73 16.94
C ASP A 170 7.49 -40.09 16.71
N GLN A 171 6.80 -40.72 15.75
CA GLN A 171 5.37 -41.03 15.61
C GLN A 171 4.27 -40.08 16.14
N GLY A 172 3.41 -39.67 15.19
CA GLY A 172 2.09 -39.10 15.46
C GLY A 172 1.48 -38.45 14.24
N GLY A 173 1.10 -39.23 13.24
CA GLY A 173 0.42 -38.71 12.04
C GLY A 173 -1.01 -38.26 12.35
N SER A 174 -1.28 -36.95 12.25
CA SER A 174 -2.57 -36.39 11.78
C SER A 174 -2.49 -34.87 11.68
N ASP A 175 -3.08 -34.31 10.61
CA ASP A 175 -3.38 -32.89 10.38
C ASP A 175 -2.23 -31.91 10.05
N LYS A 176 -1.71 -32.02 8.82
CA LYS A 176 -0.82 -31.02 8.19
C LYS A 176 -1.48 -29.63 7.93
N ASN A 177 -2.68 -29.36 8.46
CA ASN A 177 -3.43 -28.12 8.21
C ASN A 177 -3.97 -27.43 9.47
N LYS A 178 -3.69 -27.92 10.69
CA LYS A 178 -4.25 -27.31 11.90
C LYS A 178 -3.38 -26.15 12.37
N ILE A 179 -3.98 -24.95 12.50
CA ILE A 179 -3.30 -23.75 13.02
C ILE A 179 -2.92 -23.99 14.48
N ASP A 180 -1.64 -23.89 14.80
CA ASP A 180 -1.11 -24.06 16.15
C ASP A 180 -1.37 -22.80 16.99
N THR A 181 -2.55 -22.77 17.60
CA THR A 181 -3.05 -21.63 18.37
C THR A 181 -2.24 -21.39 19.65
N LEU A 182 -1.69 -22.44 20.27
CA LEU A 182 -0.92 -22.34 21.51
C LEU A 182 0.50 -21.79 21.24
N SER A 183 1.13 -22.24 20.16
CA SER A 183 2.41 -21.69 19.70
C SER A 183 2.29 -20.22 19.29
N LEU A 184 1.19 -19.84 18.62
CA LEU A 184 0.93 -18.46 18.21
C LEU A 184 0.90 -17.50 19.41
N GLU A 185 0.09 -17.80 20.42
CA GLU A 185 -0.04 -16.93 21.61
C GLU A 185 1.28 -16.81 22.36
N ARG A 186 2.01 -17.91 22.54
CA ARG A 186 3.32 -17.90 23.20
C ARG A 186 4.31 -17.01 22.46
N LYS A 187 4.41 -17.15 21.13
CA LYS A 187 5.31 -16.33 20.30
C LYS A 187 4.93 -14.86 20.32
N LEU A 188 3.63 -14.53 20.33
CA LEU A 188 3.18 -13.14 20.46
C LEU A 188 3.56 -12.54 21.81
N LYS A 189 3.37 -13.29 22.89
CA LYS A 189 3.72 -12.87 24.26
C LYS A 189 5.23 -12.69 24.47
N GLU A 190 6.05 -13.51 23.83
CA GLU A 190 7.51 -13.40 23.90
C GLU A 190 8.05 -12.21 23.08
N MET A 191 7.40 -11.89 21.95
CA MET A 191 7.91 -10.94 20.97
C MET A 191 7.33 -9.53 21.05
N PHE A 192 6.15 -9.37 21.65
CA PHE A 192 5.41 -8.11 21.67
C PHE A 192 4.91 -7.75 23.07
N GLU A 193 4.78 -6.45 23.31
CA GLU A 193 4.28 -5.89 24.56
C GLU A 193 2.77 -6.18 24.72
N ASN A 194 2.38 -6.72 25.87
CA ASN A 194 0.97 -6.88 26.21
C ASN A 194 0.37 -5.51 26.58
N ILE A 195 -0.82 -5.22 26.04
CA ILE A 195 -1.51 -3.94 26.26
C ILE A 195 -2.99 -4.16 26.53
N GLU A 196 -3.65 -3.15 27.08
CA GLU A 196 -5.11 -3.08 27.13
C GLU A 196 -5.56 -1.86 26.33
N PRO A 197 -5.85 -2.01 25.02
CA PRO A 197 -6.16 -0.87 24.18
C PRO A 197 -7.50 -0.22 24.59
N PHE A 198 -8.50 -1.01 24.98
CA PHE A 198 -9.87 -0.53 25.19
C PHE A 198 -10.23 -0.26 26.65
N LEU A 199 -11.06 0.76 26.90
CA LEU A 199 -11.49 1.19 28.24
C LEU A 199 -12.23 0.11 29.06
N ASN A 200 -12.85 -0.86 28.38
CA ASN A 200 -13.50 -2.00 29.01
C ASN A 200 -12.69 -3.27 28.70
N PRO A 201 -11.66 -3.57 29.50
CA PRO A 201 -10.87 -4.78 29.32
C PRO A 201 -11.76 -6.00 29.53
N ARG A 202 -11.79 -6.87 28.51
CA ARG A 202 -12.50 -8.14 28.60
C ARG A 202 -11.49 -9.26 28.74
N HIS A 203 -11.70 -10.13 29.71
CA HIS A 203 -10.83 -11.28 30.01
C HIS A 203 -10.77 -12.31 28.86
N ASP A 204 -11.73 -12.27 27.93
CA ASP A 204 -11.78 -13.13 26.76
C ASP A 204 -10.88 -12.65 25.61
N TYR A 205 -10.18 -11.51 25.78
CA TYR A 205 -9.17 -10.99 24.86
C TYR A 205 -7.79 -10.86 25.51
N ALA A 206 -6.76 -11.25 24.78
CA ALA A 206 -5.38 -10.86 25.05
C ALA A 206 -4.88 -9.99 23.90
N TRP A 207 -4.39 -8.78 24.20
CA TRP A 207 -3.91 -7.83 23.19
C TRP A 207 -2.40 -7.58 23.28
N TYR A 208 -1.79 -7.37 22.12
CA TYR A 208 -0.36 -7.14 21.95
C TYR A 208 -0.12 -5.97 21.02
N LYS A 209 0.81 -5.08 21.38
CA LYS A 209 1.21 -3.94 20.56
C LYS A 209 2.25 -4.37 19.54
N ILE A 210 1.93 -4.18 18.27
CA ILE A 210 2.78 -4.59 17.14
C ILE A 210 3.44 -3.35 16.56
N ASN A 211 4.75 -3.24 16.71
CA ASN A 211 5.57 -2.17 16.12
C ASN A 211 6.34 -2.64 14.86
N ASP A 212 6.38 -3.95 14.61
CA ASP A 212 7.14 -4.57 13.53
C ASP A 212 6.28 -5.61 12.80
N LEU A 213 5.86 -5.25 11.59
CA LEU A 213 4.99 -6.09 10.76
C LEU A 213 5.70 -7.35 10.24
N ALA A 214 7.02 -7.30 10.05
CA ALA A 214 7.78 -8.44 9.54
C ALA A 214 7.86 -9.54 10.60
N LYS A 215 8.12 -9.16 11.85
CA LYS A 215 8.06 -10.11 12.98
C LYS A 215 6.69 -10.75 13.12
N LEU A 216 5.62 -9.95 13.02
CA LEU A 216 4.26 -10.49 13.06
C LEU A 216 4.05 -11.48 11.90
N SER A 217 4.38 -11.10 10.66
CA SER A 217 4.23 -11.96 9.48
C SER A 217 4.96 -13.30 9.63
N ASN A 218 6.18 -13.29 10.17
CA ASN A 218 6.96 -14.51 10.41
C ASN A 218 6.28 -15.42 11.45
N ILE A 219 5.73 -14.86 12.52
CA ILE A 219 4.99 -15.62 13.53
C ILE A 219 3.73 -16.25 12.93
N LEU A 220 2.95 -15.49 12.15
CA LEU A 220 1.74 -15.99 11.50
C LEU A 220 2.08 -17.13 10.52
N PHE A 221 3.11 -16.93 9.69
CA PHE A 221 3.58 -17.96 8.76
C PHE A 221 4.04 -19.23 9.47
N ALA A 222 4.82 -19.09 10.55
CA ALA A 222 5.29 -20.23 11.35
C ALA A 222 4.16 -20.98 12.09
N CYS A 223 2.99 -20.35 12.27
CA CYS A 223 1.79 -20.98 12.83
C CYS A 223 0.79 -21.40 11.75
N ASN A 224 1.24 -21.51 10.49
CA ASN A 224 0.45 -21.94 9.33
C ASN A 224 -0.71 -21.00 8.97
N MET A 225 -0.63 -19.71 9.35
CA MET A 225 -1.58 -18.67 8.96
C MET A 225 -1.01 -17.81 7.82
N LYS A 226 -1.64 -17.91 6.65
CA LYS A 226 -1.22 -17.20 5.44
C LYS A 226 -2.01 -15.91 5.25
N ILE A 227 -1.81 -14.95 6.15
CA ILE A 227 -2.45 -13.63 6.05
C ILE A 227 -1.48 -12.68 5.33
N PRO A 228 -1.82 -12.16 4.14
CA PRO A 228 -0.93 -11.29 3.39
C PRO A 228 -0.97 -9.85 3.94
N LEU A 229 -0.43 -9.65 5.15
CA LEU A 229 -0.47 -8.37 5.87
C LEU A 229 0.16 -7.21 5.07
N PHE A 230 1.23 -7.50 4.32
CA PHE A 230 1.91 -6.52 3.46
C PHE A 230 1.13 -6.16 2.19
N ALA A 231 0.13 -6.97 1.81
CA ALA A 231 -0.65 -6.72 0.60
C ALA A 231 -1.73 -5.64 0.79
N ASN A 232 -2.05 -5.27 2.04
CA ASN A 232 -3.03 -4.24 2.32
C ASN A 232 -2.34 -2.91 2.70
N PRO A 233 -2.34 -1.89 1.82
CA PRO A 233 -1.69 -0.62 2.10
C PRO A 233 -2.33 0.14 3.27
N LYS A 234 -3.60 -0.12 3.63
CA LYS A 234 -4.24 0.51 4.79
C LYS A 234 -3.65 0.00 6.12
N ILE A 235 -3.23 -1.26 6.17
CA ILE A 235 -2.48 -1.82 7.32
C ILE A 235 -1.14 -1.09 7.45
N LEU A 236 -0.44 -0.90 6.34
CA LEU A 236 0.83 -0.18 6.31
C LEU A 236 0.67 1.29 6.69
N VAL A 237 -0.34 1.98 6.15
CA VAL A 237 -0.63 3.38 6.48
C VAL A 237 -0.93 3.54 7.97
N GLY A 238 -1.76 2.66 8.55
CA GLY A 238 -2.01 2.66 9.99
C GLY A 238 -0.73 2.49 10.80
N LEU A 239 0.09 1.50 10.45
CA LEU A 239 1.38 1.25 11.11
C LEU A 239 2.36 2.42 10.96
N PHE A 240 2.51 3.01 9.77
CA PHE A 240 3.46 4.10 9.55
C PHE A 240 3.02 5.41 10.19
N LYS A 241 1.72 5.72 10.12
CA LYS A 241 1.15 6.94 10.67
C LYS A 241 1.14 6.91 12.21
N TYR A 242 0.67 5.81 12.78
CA TYR A 242 0.48 5.69 14.24
C TYR A 242 1.58 4.91 14.95
N ARG A 243 2.57 4.39 14.20
CA ARG A 243 3.76 3.66 14.68
C ARG A 243 3.47 2.35 15.40
N HIS A 244 2.23 1.86 15.36
CA HIS A 244 1.84 0.59 15.93
C HIS A 244 0.59 0.02 15.24
N LEU A 245 0.37 -1.28 15.43
CA LEU A 245 -0.90 -1.98 15.26
C LEU A 245 -1.20 -2.70 16.59
N ILE A 246 -2.36 -3.33 16.67
CA ILE A 246 -2.67 -4.26 17.77
C ILE A 246 -2.99 -5.64 17.21
N ALA A 247 -2.50 -6.68 17.86
CA ALA A 247 -2.90 -8.06 17.60
C ALA A 247 -3.60 -8.62 18.83
N GLY A 248 -4.69 -9.33 18.64
CA GLY A 248 -5.53 -9.89 19.68
C GLY A 248 -5.72 -11.39 19.49
N ILE A 249 -5.82 -12.11 20.60
CA ILE A 249 -6.37 -13.47 20.62
C ILE A 249 -7.70 -13.38 21.36
N TYR A 250 -8.79 -13.75 20.67
CA TYR A 250 -10.12 -13.85 21.25
C TYR A 250 -10.48 -15.31 21.47
N ARG A 251 -10.88 -15.66 22.70
CA ARG A 251 -11.35 -16.99 23.07
C ARG A 251 -12.79 -16.94 23.53
N SER A 252 -13.68 -17.66 22.86
CA SER A 252 -15.06 -17.78 23.33
C SER A 252 -15.25 -19.02 24.21
N ASP A 253 -15.55 -18.80 25.49
CA ASP A 253 -15.87 -19.88 26.44
C ASP A 253 -17.16 -20.64 26.06
N ARG A 254 -18.05 -20.00 25.29
CA ARG A 254 -19.37 -20.54 24.93
C ARG A 254 -19.42 -21.26 23.59
N SER A 255 -18.68 -20.79 22.58
CA SER A 255 -18.78 -21.32 21.20
C SER A 255 -17.59 -22.13 20.73
N ARG A 256 -16.54 -22.31 21.57
CA ARG A 256 -15.28 -22.97 21.19
C ARG A 256 -14.56 -22.35 19.97
N MET A 257 -15.00 -21.16 19.55
CA MET A 257 -14.41 -20.41 18.45
C MET A 257 -13.28 -19.55 18.98
N ASN A 258 -12.10 -19.69 18.37
CA ASN A 258 -10.92 -18.89 18.66
C ASN A 258 -10.62 -18.01 17.45
N TYR A 259 -10.34 -16.73 17.68
CA TYR A 259 -10.03 -15.80 16.61
C TYR A 259 -8.70 -15.10 16.87
N PHE A 260 -7.93 -14.94 15.81
CA PHE A 260 -6.88 -13.95 15.74
C PHE A 260 -7.51 -12.64 15.29
N VAL A 261 -7.18 -11.55 15.98
CA VAL A 261 -7.77 -10.24 15.74
C VAL A 261 -6.66 -9.27 15.40
N LEU A 262 -6.77 -8.58 14.27
CA LEU A 262 -5.85 -7.52 13.90
C LEU A 262 -6.55 -6.19 13.99
N GLY A 263 -6.04 -5.28 14.83
CA GLY A 263 -6.54 -3.92 14.94
C GLY A 263 -5.61 -2.94 14.23
N ILE A 264 -6.19 -2.22 13.26
CA ILE A 264 -5.49 -1.23 12.45
C ILE A 264 -5.94 0.17 12.92
N PRO A 265 -5.02 0.98 13.46
CA PRO A 265 -5.36 2.30 13.96
C PRO A 265 -5.76 3.22 12.81
N ALA A 266 -6.84 3.95 13.01
CA ALA A 266 -7.32 4.93 12.04
C ALA A 266 -8.11 6.06 12.73
N LYS A 267 -8.64 6.95 11.90
CA LYS A 267 -9.74 7.85 12.25
C LYS A 267 -11.07 7.14 12.05
N ASP A 268 -12.09 7.67 12.73
CA ASP A 268 -13.51 7.32 12.54
C ASP A 268 -14.03 8.01 11.27
N ASP A 269 -13.29 7.80 10.18
CA ASP A 269 -13.69 8.11 8.83
C ASP A 269 -13.75 6.79 8.05
N SER A 270 -14.70 6.70 7.12
CA SER A 270 -14.90 5.51 6.30
C SER A 270 -13.68 5.17 5.42
N ASP A 271 -12.73 6.10 5.27
CA ASP A 271 -11.49 5.95 4.51
C ASP A 271 -10.44 5.08 5.22
N GLY A 272 -10.41 5.08 6.55
CA GLY A 272 -9.50 4.24 7.35
C GLY A 272 -9.76 2.74 7.27
N LYS A 273 -10.90 2.32 6.71
CA LYS A 273 -11.40 0.94 6.74
C LYS A 273 -10.57 -0.02 5.88
N PRO A 274 -9.87 -1.01 6.47
CA PRO A 274 -8.94 -1.89 5.77
C PRO A 274 -9.65 -2.97 4.92
N PHE A 275 -10.83 -3.43 5.34
CA PHE A 275 -11.65 -4.40 4.60
C PHE A 275 -13.14 -4.02 4.66
N GLU A 276 -13.86 -4.05 3.54
CA GLU A 276 -15.24 -3.53 3.45
C GLU A 276 -16.28 -4.32 4.25
N LYS A 277 -16.28 -5.67 4.22
CA LYS A 277 -17.32 -6.49 4.85
C LYS A 277 -16.87 -7.22 6.14
N ILE A 278 -15.61 -7.09 6.53
CA ILE A 278 -14.97 -7.96 7.53
C ILE A 278 -14.22 -7.15 8.60
N CYS A 279 -14.64 -5.89 8.79
CA CYS A 279 -14.02 -4.98 9.74
C CYS A 279 -15.07 -4.40 10.67
N ARG A 280 -14.76 -4.39 11.97
CA ARG A 280 -15.54 -3.69 12.98
C ARG A 280 -14.73 -2.51 13.51
N TRP A 281 -15.34 -1.34 13.49
CA TRP A 281 -14.76 -0.16 14.12
C TRP A 281 -14.92 -0.26 15.64
N VAL A 282 -13.86 0.01 16.37
CA VAL A 282 -13.90 0.18 17.82
C VAL A 282 -13.22 1.50 18.16
N GLY A 283 -14.04 2.47 18.58
CA GLY A 283 -13.57 3.78 18.99
C GLY A 283 -12.76 3.72 20.29
N MET A 284 -11.76 4.59 20.38
CA MET A 284 -10.99 4.82 21.60
C MET A 284 -10.84 6.30 21.87
N SER A 285 -10.97 6.69 23.13
CA SER A 285 -10.61 8.03 23.59
C SER A 285 -9.26 7.94 24.26
N ASN A 286 -8.17 7.99 23.48
CA ASN A 286 -6.83 8.12 24.03
C ASN A 286 -6.12 9.37 23.45
N PRO A 287 -5.85 10.41 24.26
CA PRO A 287 -5.24 11.65 23.79
C PRO A 287 -3.77 11.50 23.35
N GLU A 288 -3.11 10.39 23.65
CA GLU A 288 -1.68 10.18 23.34
C GLU A 288 -1.38 10.00 21.85
N TYR A 289 -2.35 9.55 21.04
CA TYR A 289 -2.15 9.21 19.62
C TYR A 289 -2.66 10.28 18.64
N GLY A 290 -2.81 11.52 19.12
CA GLY A 290 -3.14 12.68 18.31
C GLY A 290 -4.51 12.58 17.65
N ASP A 291 -4.54 12.36 16.35
CA ASP A 291 -5.78 12.35 15.55
C ASP A 291 -6.42 10.96 15.40
N MET A 292 -5.83 9.92 16.03
CA MET A 292 -6.36 8.56 16.07
C MET A 292 -7.61 8.51 16.94
N SER A 293 -8.71 7.92 16.44
CA SER A 293 -9.95 7.79 17.21
C SER A 293 -10.40 6.35 17.43
N GLY A 294 -9.63 5.36 16.97
CA GLY A 294 -9.94 3.95 17.21
C GLY A 294 -9.17 2.97 16.33
N TYR A 295 -9.61 1.71 16.37
CA TYR A 295 -9.07 0.63 15.55
C TYR A 295 -10.15 -0.02 14.70
N TRP A 296 -9.79 -0.34 13.45
CA TRP A 296 -10.51 -1.31 12.65
C TRP A 296 -10.05 -2.71 13.01
N LEU A 297 -10.93 -3.49 13.62
CA LEU A 297 -10.69 -4.88 14.00
C LEU A 297 -11.06 -5.83 12.88
N VAL A 298 -10.14 -6.72 12.53
CA VAL A 298 -10.30 -7.79 11.54
C VAL A 298 -10.21 -9.11 12.28
N TYR A 299 -11.26 -9.91 12.22
CA TYR A 299 -11.34 -11.21 12.88
C TYR A 299 -10.98 -12.31 11.88
N ILE A 300 -10.04 -13.17 12.26
CA ILE A 300 -9.58 -14.31 11.47
C ILE A 300 -9.80 -15.54 12.33
N ASN A 301 -10.58 -16.48 11.82
CA ASN A 301 -10.90 -17.71 12.53
C ASN A 301 -9.67 -18.61 12.57
N LEU A 302 -9.24 -18.99 13.78
CA LEU A 302 -8.08 -19.85 14.00
C LEU A 302 -8.32 -21.32 13.63
N ALA A 303 -9.56 -21.73 13.33
CA ALA A 303 -9.85 -23.09 12.89
C ALA A 303 -9.55 -23.30 11.39
N ASN A 304 -9.82 -22.30 10.55
CA ASN A 304 -9.73 -22.41 9.09
C ASN A 304 -8.93 -21.29 8.42
N GLY A 305 -8.47 -20.29 9.17
CA GLY A 305 -7.72 -19.15 8.65
C GLY A 305 -8.56 -18.15 7.84
N GLU A 306 -9.88 -18.31 7.82
CA GLU A 306 -10.78 -17.45 7.07
C GLU A 306 -11.14 -16.18 7.84
N PHE A 307 -11.39 -15.12 7.10
CA PHE A 307 -11.88 -13.86 7.63
C PHE A 307 -13.35 -14.00 8.09
N ALA A 308 -13.62 -13.62 9.33
CA ALA A 308 -14.98 -13.70 9.89
C ALA A 308 -15.76 -12.42 9.54
N SER A 309 -16.78 -12.55 8.69
CA SER A 309 -17.73 -11.47 8.34
C SER A 309 -18.64 -11.09 9.51
#